data_AF-A0A7C1WUA2-F1
#
_entry.id   AF-A0A7C1WUA2-F1
#
_cell.length_a   1.000
_cell.length_b   1.000
_cell.length_c   1.000
_cell.angle_alpha   90.00
_cell.angle_beta   90.00
_cell.angle_gamma   90.00
#
_symmetry.space_group_name_H-M   'P 1'
#
loop_
_entity.id
_entity.type
_entity.pdbx_description
1 polymer ?
#
loop_
_entity_poly.entity_id
_entity_poly.type
_entity_poly.pdbx_seq_one_letter_code
_entity_poly.pdbx_strand_id
1 'polypeptide(L)' 'MKLNWKNFIGKTLNVTMHENYGIKMDPKSNTPIYEIVFKSGKLSDAFDDGLLLETQREKEQVMIFIPYHSIKCVEIFNF' A
#
# COMPACT_ATOMS: atom_id res chain seq x y z
N MET A 1 -2.81 -18.05 7.76
CA MET A 1 -3.88 -17.48 8.60
C MET A 1 -4.67 -16.53 7.71
N LYS A 2 -5.97 -16.78 7.45
CA LYS A 2 -6.78 -15.91 6.58
C LYS A 2 -7.35 -14.80 7.45
N LEU A 3 -6.72 -13.63 7.43
CA LEU A 3 -7.21 -12.44 8.16
C LEU A 3 -8.59 -12.06 7.59
N ASN A 4 -9.59 -11.82 8.44
CA ASN A 4 -10.87 -11.28 7.98
C ASN A 4 -10.76 -9.75 7.86
N TRP A 5 -10.38 -9.27 6.68
CA TRP A 5 -10.16 -7.85 6.40
C TRP A 5 -11.40 -6.97 6.62
N LYS A 6 -12.61 -7.54 6.54
CA LYS A 6 -13.85 -6.82 6.82
C LYS A 6 -13.93 -6.27 8.25
N ASN A 7 -13.20 -6.87 9.19
CA ASN A 7 -13.13 -6.40 10.57
C ASN A 7 -12.33 -5.09 10.73
N PHE A 8 -11.60 -4.69 9.69
CA PHE A 8 -10.71 -3.52 9.71
C PHE A 8 -11.17 -2.42 8.76
N ILE A 9 -12.36 -2.54 8.16
CA ILE A 9 -12.94 -1.45 7.36
C ILE A 9 -13.01 -0.19 8.21
N GLY A 10 -12.58 0.92 7.62
CA GLY A 10 -12.48 2.21 8.25
C GLY A 10 -11.19 2.47 9.02
N LYS A 11 -10.31 1.48 9.20
CA LYS A 11 -8.99 1.65 9.83
C LYS A 11 -7.95 2.12 8.82
N THR A 12 -6.98 2.89 9.30
CA THR A 12 -5.84 3.31 8.47
C THR A 12 -4.85 2.17 8.35
N LEU A 13 -4.44 1.87 7.13
CA LEU A 13 -3.46 0.85 6.80
C LEU A 13 -2.20 1.50 6.24
N ASN A 14 -1.03 1.01 6.65
CA ASN A 14 0.19 1.17 5.88
C ASN A 14 0.57 -0.17 5.26
N VAL A 15 0.77 -0.17 3.94
CA VAL A 15 1.03 -1.36 3.14
C VAL A 15 2.41 -1.24 2.52
N THR A 16 3.28 -2.19 2.84
CA THR A 16 4.58 -2.37 2.19
C THR A 16 4.41 -3.31 1.00
N MET A 17 4.88 -2.89 -0.17
CA MET A 17 4.71 -3.65 -1.42
C MET A 17 5.88 -4.62 -1.68
N HIS A 18 5.62 -5.74 -2.37
CA HIS A 18 6.64 -6.71 -2.81
C HIS A 18 7.47 -6.20 -4.00
N GLU A 19 6.83 -5.68 -5.05
CA GLU A 19 7.43 -5.65 -6.39
C GLU A 19 7.75 -4.27 -6.95
N ASN A 20 7.36 -3.21 -6.24
CA ASN A 20 7.62 -1.86 -6.72
C ASN A 20 8.98 -1.40 -6.22
N TYR A 21 10.04 -1.81 -6.92
CA TYR A 21 11.31 -1.13 -6.85
C TYR A 21 11.35 -0.04 -7.93
N GLY A 22 11.23 1.22 -7.52
CA GLY A 22 11.57 2.31 -8.43
C GLY A 22 13.08 2.24 -8.69
N ILE A 23 13.51 1.98 -9.93
CA ILE A 23 14.91 2.19 -10.30
C ILE A 23 15.12 3.70 -10.39
N LYS A 24 15.79 4.27 -9.41
CA LYS A 24 16.35 5.61 -9.52
C LYS A 24 17.80 5.46 -9.94
N MET A 25 18.15 6.09 -11.05
CA MET A 25 19.55 6.34 -11.38
C MET A 25 19.99 7.58 -10.60
N ASP A 26 20.93 7.40 -9.68
CA ASP A 26 21.61 8.54 -9.08
C ASP A 26 22.64 9.07 -10.08
N PRO A 27 22.57 10.36 -10.48
CA PRO A 27 23.56 10.95 -11.39
C PRO A 27 25.01 10.86 -10.90
N LYS A 28 25.23 10.58 -9.61
CA LYS A 28 26.55 10.47 -8.96
C LYS A 28 26.99 9.04 -8.68
N SER A 29 26.12 8.04 -8.89
CA SER A 29 26.41 6.64 -8.62
C SER A 29 26.03 5.76 -9.81
N ASN A 30 26.96 4.89 -10.23
CA ASN A 30 26.72 3.95 -11.32
C ASN A 30 25.96 2.68 -10.88
N THR A 31 25.38 2.68 -9.67
CA THR A 31 24.60 1.54 -9.13
C THR A 31 23.10 1.83 -9.12
N PRO A 32 22.25 0.84 -9.48
CA PRO A 32 20.80 0.99 -9.37
C PRO A 32 20.37 1.18 -7.90
N ILE A 33 19.59 2.22 -7.62
CA ILE A 33 18.91 2.38 -6.34
C ILE A 33 17.51 1.80 -6.47
N TYR A 34 17.16 0.91 -5.54
CA TYR A 34 15.85 0.29 -5.46
C TYR A 34 15.04 0.95 -4.33
N GLU A 35 13.94 1.61 -4.64
CA GLU A 35 13.07 2.25 -3.65
C GLU A 35 11.95 1.31 -3.18
N ILE A 36 11.77 1.15 -1.87
CA ILE A 36 10.62 0.42 -1.31
C ILE A 36 9.39 1.32 -1.41
N VAL A 37 8.34 0.84 -2.08
CA VAL A 37 7.07 1.58 -2.17
C VAL A 37 6.14 1.23 -1.02
N PHE A 38 5.63 2.28 -0.39
CA PHE A 38 4.59 2.23 0.61
C PHE A 38 3.29 2.82 0.05
N LYS A 39 2.16 2.24 0.43
CA LYS A 39 0.82 2.83 0.23
C LYS A 39 0.18 3.02 1.60
N SER A 40 -0.49 4.14 1.80
CA SER A 40 -1.18 4.45 3.04
C SER A 40 -2.55 5.03 2.72
N GLY A 41 -3.55 4.63 3.50
CA GLY A 41 -4.92 5.08 3.38
C GLY A 41 -5.86 4.34 4.31
N LYS A 42 -7.09 4.82 4.40
CA LYS A 42 -8.19 4.18 5.12
C LYS A 42 -8.67 2.98 4.33
N LEU A 43 -8.81 1.81 4.96
CA LEU A 43 -9.40 0.64 4.31
C LEU A 43 -10.88 0.93 4.04
N SER A 44 -11.24 1.09 2.77
CA SER A 44 -12.60 1.36 2.33
C SER A 44 -13.36 0.06 2.10
N ASP A 45 -12.71 -0.92 1.46
CA ASP A 45 -13.29 -2.25 1.22
C ASP A 45 -12.22 -3.34 1.09
N ALA A 46 -12.64 -4.59 1.20
CA ALA A 46 -11.81 -5.78 1.02
C ALA A 46 -12.50 -6.80 0.13
N PHE A 47 -11.81 -7.18 -0.95
CA PHE A 47 -12.27 -8.09 -1.97
C PHE A 47 -11.54 -9.43 -1.87
N ASP A 48 -11.95 -10.41 -2.67
CA ASP A 48 -11.32 -11.74 -2.68
C ASP A 48 -9.86 -11.71 -3.17
N ASP A 49 -9.49 -10.69 -3.95
CA ASP A 49 -8.20 -10.54 -4.61
C ASP A 49 -7.34 -9.36 -4.11
N GLY A 50 -7.89 -8.49 -3.25
CA GLY A 50 -7.13 -7.34 -2.76
C GLY A 50 -7.85 -6.43 -1.77
N LEU A 51 -7.18 -5.32 -1.46
CA LEU A 51 -7.65 -4.28 -0.55
C LEU A 51 -7.87 -2.97 -1.30
N LEU A 52 -8.92 -2.25 -0.97
CA LEU A 52 -9.19 -0.92 -1.50
C LEU A 52 -8.97 0.12 -0.40
N LEU A 53 -7.95 0.94 -0.58
CA LEU A 53 -7.65 2.07 0.30
C LEU A 53 -8.23 3.36 -0.28
N GLU A 54 -8.63 4.24 0.61
CA GLU A 54 -9.06 5.59 0.31
C GLU A 54 -8.08 6.57 0.99
N THR A 55 -7.61 7.57 0.26
CA THR A 55 -6.72 8.61 0.79
C THR A 55 -6.95 9.94 0.09
N GLN A 56 -6.44 11.03 0.65
CA GLN A 56 -6.40 12.33 -0.03
C GLN A 56 -5.00 12.61 -0.60
N ARG A 57 -4.94 13.04 -1.86
CA ARG A 57 -3.73 13.53 -2.51
C ARG A 57 -4.06 14.80 -3.28
N GLU A 58 -3.26 15.85 -3.09
CA GLU A 58 -3.44 17.10 -3.84
C GLU A 58 -4.86 17.67 -3.78
N LYS A 59 -5.56 17.45 -2.64
CA LYS A 59 -6.98 17.80 -2.37
C LYS A 59 -8.02 16.94 -3.08
N GLU A 60 -7.62 15.93 -3.84
CA GLU A 60 -8.51 14.96 -4.44
C GLU A 60 -8.57 13.68 -3.60
N GLN A 61 -9.75 13.06 -3.56
CA GLN A 61 -9.93 11.75 -2.99
C GLN A 61 -9.47 10.71 -4.02
N VAL A 62 -8.52 9.87 -3.62
CA VAL A 62 -7.94 8.83 -4.48
C VAL A 62 -8.22 7.47 -3.87
N MET A 63 -8.67 6.57 -4.73
CA MET A 63 -8.87 5.16 -4.41
C MET A 63 -7.67 4.36 -4.89
N ILE A 64 -7.10 3.52 -4.03
CA ILE A 64 -5.91 2.71 -4.30
C ILE A 64 -6.29 1.24 -4.10
N PHE A 65 -6.41 0.50 -5.20
CA PHE A 65 -6.56 -0.95 -5.14
C PHE A 65 -5.18 -1.61 -5.03
N ILE A 66 -5.04 -2.54 -4.09
CA ILE A 66 -3.80 -3.28 -3.83
C ILE A 66 -4.09 -4.78 -3.87
N PRO A 67 -3.60 -5.50 -4.89
CA PRO A 67 -3.74 -6.95 -4.98
C PRO A 67 -2.99 -7.66 -3.84
N TYR A 68 -3.54 -8.75 -3.30
CA TYR A 68 -2.90 -9.48 -2.18
C TYR A 68 -1.50 -10.00 -2.48
N HIS A 69 -1.24 -10.43 -3.72
CA HIS A 69 0.08 -10.94 -4.12
C HIS A 69 1.16 -9.85 -4.11
N SER A 70 0.76 -8.57 -4.20
CA SER A 70 1.69 -7.44 -4.15
C SER A 70 1.99 -6.97 -2.72
N ILE A 71 1.30 -7.50 -1.70
CA ILE A 71 1.41 -7.06 -0.31
C ILE A 71 2.47 -7.87 0.43
N LYS A 72 3.55 -7.20 0.84
CA LYS A 72 4.59 -7.79 1.68
C LYS A 72 4.25 -7.75 3.17
N CYS A 73 3.72 -6.62 3.63
CA CYS A 73 3.37 -6.39 5.03
C CYS A 73 2.27 -5.34 5.13
N VAL A 74 1.41 -5.46 6.14
CA VAL A 74 0.37 -4.48 6.47
C VAL A 74 0.45 -4.13 7.95
N GLU A 75 0.54 -2.85 8.25
CA GLU A 75 0.38 -2.30 9.60
C GLU A 75 -1.04 -1.71 9.71
N ILE A 76 -1.78 -2.11 10.74
CA ILE A 76 -3.16 -1.66 10.99
C ILE A 76 -3.13 -0.70 12.18
N PHE A 77 -3.54 0.54 11.96
CA PHE A 77 -3.57 1.55 13.00
C PHE A 77 -4.95 1.70 13.61
N ASN A 78 -5.00 1.86 14.93
CA ASN A 78 -6.21 1.73 15.74
C ASN A 78 -6.46 2.94 16.65
N PHE A 79 -6.15 4.14 16.14
CA PHE A 79 -6.42 5.40 16.85
C PHE A 79 -7.91 5.77 16.80
#